data_AF-A0A371NSE2-F1
#
_entry.id   AF-A0A371NSE2-F1
#
_cell.length_a   1.000
_cell.length_b   1.000
_cell.length_c   1.000
_cell.angle_alpha   90.00
_cell.angle_beta   90.00
_cell.angle_gamma   90.00
#
_symmetry.space_group_name_H-M   'P 1'
#
loop_
_entity.id
_entity.type
_entity.pdbx_description
1 polymer ?
#
loop_
_entity_poly.entity_id
_entity_poly.type
_entity_poly.pdbx_seq_one_letter_code
_entity_poly.pdbx_strand_id
1 'polypeptide(L)'
;MAATLAPIKVDSETDELISHAAHFLRSSKKDVVDVAVREYIQNHRDEIQRAALDALRTLDGSTKSAVQLITGASAEELDELGGFSS
;
A
#
# COMPACT_ATOMS: atom_id res chain seq x y z
N MET A 1 -9.48 -19.45 -12.89
CA MET A 1 -9.39 -18.22 -13.71
C MET A 1 -7.91 -17.87 -13.83
N ALA A 2 -7.36 -17.75 -15.03
CA ALA A 2 -5.96 -17.33 -15.19
C ALA A 2 -5.84 -15.87 -14.73
N ALA A 3 -4.90 -15.58 -13.83
CA ALA A 3 -4.63 -14.21 -13.41
C ALA A 3 -4.14 -13.41 -14.62
N THR A 4 -4.80 -12.31 -14.92
CA THR A 4 -4.33 -11.35 -15.92
C THR A 4 -3.07 -10.68 -15.41
N LEU A 5 -1.94 -10.92 -16.08
CA LEU A 5 -0.66 -10.29 -15.77
C LEU A 5 -0.53 -8.97 -16.55
N ALA A 6 -0.21 -7.89 -15.85
CA ALA A 6 0.11 -6.60 -16.46
C ALA A 6 1.64 -6.41 -16.51
N PRO A 7 2.20 -5.93 -17.63
CA PRO A 7 3.64 -5.69 -17.73
C PRO A 7 4.03 -4.46 -16.90
N ILE A 8 5.10 -4.59 -16.10
CA ILE A 8 5.74 -3.48 -15.37
C ILE A 8 7.06 -3.16 -16.07
N LYS A 9 7.26 -1.89 -16.43
CA LYS A 9 8.52 -1.41 -17.00
C LYS A 9 9.46 -1.03 -15.86
N VAL A 10 10.71 -1.48 -15.95
CA VAL A 10 11.81 -1.13 -15.06
C VAL A 10 13.00 -0.67 -15.90
N ASP A 11 13.94 0.05 -15.30
CA ASP A 11 15.23 0.34 -15.94
C ASP A 11 16.10 -0.92 -16.07
N SER A 12 17.18 -0.82 -16.86
CA SER A 12 18.07 -1.93 -17.14
C SER A 12 18.82 -2.43 -15.91
N GLU A 13 19.22 -1.52 -15.02
CA GLU A 13 19.95 -1.86 -13.79
C GLU A 13 19.08 -2.72 -12.86
N THR A 14 17.81 -2.33 -12.70
CA THR A 14 16.83 -3.08 -11.93
C THR A 14 16.53 -4.44 -12.56
N ASP A 15 16.40 -4.54 -13.90
CA ASP A 15 16.23 -5.85 -14.56
C ASP A 15 17.43 -6.78 -14.35
N GLU A 16 18.66 -6.26 -14.34
CA GLU A 16 19.86 -7.04 -14.03
C GLU A 16 19.84 -7.56 -12.59
N LEU A 17 19.48 -6.72 -11.62
CA LEU A 17 19.32 -7.13 -10.22
C LEU A 17 18.26 -8.24 -10.06
N ILE A 18 17.10 -8.08 -10.71
CA ILE A 18 16.03 -9.10 -10.72
C ILE A 18 16.54 -10.39 -11.36
N SER A 19 17.30 -10.29 -12.46
CA SER A 19 17.89 -11.45 -13.16
C SER A 19 18.83 -12.24 -12.26
N HIS A 20 19.73 -11.55 -11.56
CA HIS A 20 20.66 -12.19 -10.64
C HIS A 20 19.93 -12.86 -9.47
N ALA A 21 18.98 -12.15 -8.85
CA ALA A 21 18.20 -12.71 -7.75
C ALA A 21 17.43 -13.96 -8.20
N ALA A 22 16.73 -13.91 -9.33
CA ALA A 22 16.00 -15.04 -9.88
C ALA A 22 16.93 -16.23 -10.17
N HIS A 23 18.11 -15.98 -10.73
CA HIS A 23 19.11 -17.00 -10.99
C HIS A 23 19.56 -17.70 -9.71
N PHE A 24 20.01 -16.94 -8.71
CA PHE A 24 20.55 -17.50 -7.46
C PHE A 24 19.48 -18.18 -6.61
N LEU A 25 18.25 -17.67 -6.61
CA LEU A 25 17.12 -18.22 -5.86
C LEU A 25 16.41 -19.37 -6.58
N ARG A 26 16.81 -19.69 -7.82
CA ARG A 26 16.11 -20.60 -8.73
C ARG A 26 14.60 -20.32 -8.83
N SER A 27 14.24 -19.04 -8.84
CA SER A 27 12.87 -18.58 -8.99
C SER A 27 12.67 -17.90 -10.34
N SER A 28 11.43 -17.60 -10.72
CA SER A 28 11.20 -16.74 -11.88
C SER A 28 11.42 -15.27 -11.51
N LYS A 29 11.78 -14.42 -12.49
CA LYS A 29 11.82 -12.96 -12.30
C LYS A 29 10.49 -12.43 -11.75
N LYS A 30 9.37 -13.00 -12.20
CA LYS A 30 8.01 -12.66 -11.74
C LYS A 30 7.87 -12.88 -10.23
N ASP A 31 8.32 -14.03 -9.73
CA ASP A 31 8.17 -14.36 -8.31
C ASP A 31 9.04 -13.47 -7.42
N VAL A 32 10.26 -13.12 -7.90
CA VAL A 32 11.12 -12.15 -7.21
C VAL A 32 10.41 -10.80 -7.09
N VAL A 33 9.86 -10.29 -8.19
CA VAL A 33 9.15 -9.00 -8.19
C VAL A 33 7.91 -9.06 -7.31
N ASP A 34 7.12 -10.13 -7.40
CA ASP A 34 5.90 -10.28 -6.60
C ASP A 34 6.19 -10.27 -5.10
N VAL A 35 7.26 -10.95 -4.66
CA VAL A 35 7.68 -10.97 -3.25
C VAL A 35 8.23 -9.61 -2.86
N ALA A 36 9.16 -9.05 -3.64
CA ALA A 36 9.80 -7.77 -3.34
C ALA A 36 8.78 -6.61 -3.23
N VAL A 37 7.79 -6.56 -4.12
CA VAL A 37 6.74 -5.53 -4.07
C VAL A 37 5.88 -5.69 -2.81
N ARG A 38 5.51 -6.93 -2.44
CA ARG A 38 4.74 -7.17 -1.21
C ARG A 38 5.51 -6.78 0.03
N GLU A 39 6.78 -7.14 0.11
CA GLU A 39 7.66 -6.77 1.24
C GLU A 39 7.87 -5.26 1.31
N TYR A 40 8.11 -4.60 0.17
CA TYR A 40 8.25 -3.14 0.12
C TYR A 40 7.00 -2.43 0.64
N ILE A 41 5.81 -2.85 0.20
CA ILE A 41 4.54 -2.28 0.67
C ILE A 41 4.32 -2.55 2.17
N GLN A 42 4.65 -3.76 2.65
CA GLN A 42 4.52 -4.09 4.07
C GLN A 42 5.44 -3.24 4.94
N ASN A 43 6.70 -3.04 4.51
CA ASN A 43 7.69 -2.25 5.24
C ASN A 43 7.35 -0.75 5.28
N HIS A 44 6.59 -0.25 4.30
CA HIS A 44 6.17 1.15 4.22
C HIS A 44 4.68 1.36 4.56
N ARG A 45 4.03 0.38 5.20
CA ARG A 45 2.59 0.43 5.49
C ARG A 45 2.20 1.70 6.25
N ASP A 46 2.99 2.08 7.26
CA ASP A 46 2.70 3.22 8.11
C ASP A 46 2.84 4.56 7.37
N GLU A 47 3.77 4.64 6.42
CA GLU A 47 3.94 5.81 5.55
C GLU A 47 2.78 5.94 4.57
N ILE A 48 2.40 4.84 3.93
CA ILE A 48 1.27 4.78 3.00
C ILE A 48 -0.02 5.17 3.72
N GLN A 49 -0.24 4.65 4.93
CA GLN A 49 -1.41 4.96 5.74
C GLN A 49 -1.45 6.44 6.13
N ARG A 50 -0.31 7.02 6.55
CA ARG A 50 -0.22 8.46 6.85
C ARG A 50 -0.51 9.32 5.62
N ALA A 51 0.12 9.02 4.48
CA ALA A 51 -0.11 9.76 3.25
C ALA A 51 -1.58 9.67 2.78
N ALA A 52 -2.22 8.50 2.91
CA ALA A 52 -3.63 8.32 2.61
C ALA A 52 -4.53 9.17 3.52
N LEU A 53 -4.24 9.22 4.83
CA LEU A 53 -4.96 10.06 5.79
C LEU A 53 -4.83 11.54 5.46
N ASP A 54 -3.62 12.01 5.16
CA ASP A 54 -3.39 13.41 4.82
C ASP A 54 -4.08 13.79 3.51
N ALA A 55 -4.10 12.89 2.52
CA ALA A 55 -4.85 13.09 1.28
C ALA A 55 -6.37 13.15 1.54
N LEU A 56 -6.91 12.29 2.41
CA LEU A 56 -8.33 12.30 2.78
C LEU A 56 -8.71 13.57 3.52
N ARG A 57 -7.92 14.01 4.51
CA ARG A 57 -8.13 15.28 5.23
C ARG A 57 -8.10 16.49 4.29
N THR A 58 -7.26 16.44 3.26
CA THR A 58 -7.18 17.50 2.24
C THR A 58 -8.43 17.52 1.35
N LEU A 59 -9.05 16.36 1.11
CA LEU A 59 -10.22 16.21 0.24
C LEU A 59 -11.56 16.46 0.96
N ASP A 60 -11.72 16.00 2.22
CA ASP A 60 -12.98 16.10 2.97
C ASP A 60 -12.99 17.19 4.06
N GLY A 61 -11.80 17.71 4.44
CA GLY A 61 -11.65 18.72 5.48
C GLY A 61 -11.88 18.23 6.92
N SER A 62 -12.07 16.93 7.19
CA SER A 62 -12.40 16.41 8.52
C SER A 62 -11.60 15.15 8.90
N THR A 63 -11.10 15.12 10.14
CA THR A 63 -10.41 13.93 10.68
C THR A 63 -11.35 12.73 10.86
N LYS A 64 -12.66 12.97 10.95
CA LYS A 64 -13.68 11.96 11.26
C LYS A 64 -13.85 10.91 10.15
N SER A 65 -13.94 11.33 8.88
CA SER A 65 -14.12 10.39 7.76
C SER A 65 -12.90 9.50 7.55
N ALA A 66 -11.71 10.04 7.82
CA ALA A 66 -10.44 9.31 7.69
C ALA A 66 -10.32 8.17 8.72
N VAL A 67 -10.82 8.38 9.95
CA VAL A 67 -10.83 7.37 11.02
C VAL A 67 -11.89 6.28 10.78
N GLN A 68 -13.03 6.65 10.21
CA GLN A 68 -14.14 5.75 9.84
C GLN A 68 -13.67 4.64 8.87
N LEU A 69 -12.87 5.02 7.86
CA LEU A 69 -12.33 4.08 6.86
C LEU A 69 -11.34 3.05 7.42
N ILE A 70 -10.60 3.39 8.48
CA ILE A 70 -9.55 2.53 9.06
C ILE A 70 -10.14 1.56 10.09
N THR A 71 -11.03 2.08 10.93
CA THR A 71 -11.60 1.32 12.05
C THR A 71 -12.82 0.50 11.63
N GLY A 72 -13.44 0.85 10.50
CA GLY A 72 -14.75 0.33 10.12
C GLY A 72 -15.87 0.80 11.05
N ALA A 73 -15.57 1.71 11.99
CA ALA A 73 -16.51 2.24 12.95
C ALA A 73 -17.50 3.18 12.27
N SER A 74 -18.76 3.20 12.70
CA SER A 74 -19.76 4.09 12.15
C SER A 74 -19.53 5.54 12.59
N ALA A 75 -20.21 6.49 11.93
CA ALA A 75 -20.12 7.89 12.30
C ALA A 75 -20.61 8.17 13.73
N GLU A 76 -21.57 7.37 14.21
CA GLU A 76 -22.08 7.42 15.58
C GLU A 76 -21.04 6.92 16.60
N GLU A 77 -20.35 5.81 16.31
CA GLU A 77 -19.30 5.27 17.20
C GLU A 77 -18.13 6.25 17.37
N LEU A 78 -17.80 7.01 16.32
CA LEU A 78 -16.77 8.04 16.39
C LEU A 78 -17.24 9.33 17.09
N ASP A 79 -18.54 9.66 17.04
CA ASP A 79 -19.09 10.78 17.81
C ASP A 79 -19.16 10.48 19.31
N GLU A 80 -19.46 9.24 19.70
CA GLU A 80 -19.46 8.80 21.09
C GLU A 80 -18.07 8.85 21.73
N LEU A 81 -17.01 8.58 20.95
CA LEU A 81 -15.62 8.68 21.40
C LEU A 81 -15.17 10.13 21.62
N GLY A 82 -15.79 11.10 20.93
CA GLY A 82 -15.48 12.52 21.02
C GLY A 82 -14.10 12.92 20.47
N GLY A 83 -13.93 14.19 20.10
CA GLY A 83 -12.62 14.78 19.73
C GLY A 83 -12.33 14.93 18.23
N PHE A 84 -13.25 14.56 17.34
CA PHE A 84 -13.08 14.71 15.87
C PHE A 84 -13.77 15.94 15.27
N SER A 85 -14.29 16.84 16.13
CA SER A 85 -14.96 18.09 15.77
C SER A 85 -13.98 19.27 15.76
N SER A 86 -13.05 19.30 14.80
CA SER A 86 -12.34 20.53 14.41
C SER A 86 -11.75 20.39 13.02
#